data_AF-A0A7Z9M2I6-F1
#
_entry.id   AF-A0A7Z9M2I6-F1
#
_cell.length_a   1.000
_cell.length_b   1.000
_cell.length_c   1.000
_cell.angle_alpha   90.00
_cell.angle_beta   90.00
_cell.angle_gamma   90.00
#
_symmetry.space_group_name_H-M   'P 1'
#
loop_
_entity.id
_entity.type
_entity.pdbx_description
1 polymer ?
#
loop_
_entity_poly.entity_id
_entity_poly.type
_entity_poly.pdbx_seq_one_letter_code
_entity_poly.pdbx_strand_id
1 'polypeptide(L)'
;EESQKAEETGEQQEAEGQVASSINPKMANAEGESAEPENEEEEEEEKDYSGIPPVPVNGPSIYPIHAASGVGYGQSFAANAHRHVPDSWLPAVKFLIEEAGAEVDIRDVNAYTALHHAASRGDDELIMYLVERGADVTVVSRKGQTTADMANGPQQRTPPYLETVALLEKLGSTNNHKCVSC
;
A
#
# COMPACT_ATOMS: atom_id res chain seq x y z
N GLU A 1 46.06 2.64 48.15
CA GLU A 1 45.25 1.66 48.89
C GLU A 1 44.07 1.32 47.98
N GLU A 2 44.22 0.24 47.21
CA GLU A 2 43.72 -1.12 47.50
C GLU A 2 42.28 -1.27 46.97
N SER A 3 42.06 -2.06 45.91
CA SER A 3 41.69 -3.50 45.94
C SER A 3 40.15 -3.63 45.77
N GLN A 4 39.48 -4.47 44.97
CA GLN A 4 39.72 -5.70 44.17
C GLN A 4 38.70 -5.67 42.99
N LYS A 5 39.01 -6.10 41.76
CA LYS A 5 38.91 -7.45 41.13
C LYS A 5 37.69 -8.32 41.52
N ALA A 6 36.85 -8.64 40.52
CA ALA A 6 36.21 -9.95 40.38
C ALA A 6 35.91 -10.22 38.89
N GLU A 7 36.65 -11.16 38.31
CA GLU A 7 36.27 -11.91 37.12
C GLU A 7 35.21 -12.94 37.54
N GLU A 8 34.23 -13.24 36.69
CA GLU A 8 33.78 -14.62 36.55
C GLU A 8 33.29 -14.90 35.13
N THR A 9 34.02 -15.81 34.50
CA THR A 9 33.79 -16.47 33.23
C THR A 9 32.65 -17.47 33.32
N GLY A 10 31.87 -17.62 32.25
CA GLY A 10 30.94 -18.73 32.06
C GLY A 10 30.68 -19.00 30.59
N GLU A 11 31.51 -19.86 30.00
CA GLU A 11 31.19 -20.61 28.77
C GLU A 11 29.99 -21.54 28.99
N GLN A 12 29.11 -21.61 28.00
CA GLN A 12 28.36 -22.81 27.55
C GLN A 12 27.51 -22.39 26.32
N GLN A 13 27.97 -22.62 25.09
CA GLN A 13 27.88 -23.85 24.30
C GLN A 13 26.53 -24.02 23.58
N GLU A 14 26.64 -24.28 22.27
CA GLU A 14 25.62 -24.30 21.22
C GLU A 14 24.48 -25.30 21.48
N ALA A 15 23.27 -24.93 21.03
CA ALA A 15 22.23 -25.89 20.69
C ALA A 15 21.42 -25.36 19.51
N GLU A 16 21.72 -25.89 18.32
CA GLU A 16 20.84 -25.84 17.17
C GLU A 16 19.51 -26.50 17.53
N GLY A 17 18.42 -25.74 17.46
CA GLY A 17 17.07 -26.22 17.68
C GLY A 17 16.18 -25.78 16.54
N GLN A 18 15.95 -26.67 15.58
CA GLN A 18 14.87 -26.56 14.60
C GLN A 18 13.55 -26.39 15.35
N VAL A 19 12.94 -25.20 15.28
CA VAL A 19 11.58 -25.00 15.80
C VAL A 19 10.60 -25.18 14.65
N ALA A 20 9.94 -26.32 14.71
CA ALA A 20 8.92 -26.79 13.81
C ALA A 20 7.80 -25.77 13.57
N SER A 21 7.25 -25.86 12.37
CA SER A 21 5.97 -25.28 11.94
C SER A 21 4.89 -25.49 13.00
N SER A 22 4.49 -24.40 13.67
CA SER A 22 3.36 -24.42 14.59
C SER A 22 2.05 -24.30 13.81
N ILE A 23 1.51 -25.48 13.56
CA ILE A 23 0.12 -25.87 13.36
C ILE A 23 -0.85 -24.91 14.08
N ASN A 24 -1.81 -24.34 13.33
CA ASN A 24 -2.99 -23.68 13.90
C ASN A 24 -3.91 -24.72 14.55
N PRO A 25 -4.17 -24.68 15.87
CA PRO A 25 -5.14 -25.60 16.47
C PRO A 25 -6.55 -25.12 16.13
N LYS A 26 -7.23 -25.83 15.22
CA LYS A 26 -8.69 -25.69 15.03
C LYS A 26 -9.39 -26.03 16.34
N MET A 27 -10.13 -25.09 16.91
CA MET A 27 -11.04 -25.36 18.04
C MET A 27 -12.11 -26.35 17.57
N ALA A 28 -12.16 -27.51 18.20
CA ALA A 28 -13.15 -28.55 17.94
C ALA A 28 -14.51 -28.12 18.52
N ASN A 29 -15.49 -27.89 17.66
CA ASN A 29 -16.90 -27.96 18.04
C ASN A 29 -17.41 -29.35 17.64
N ALA A 30 -17.88 -30.09 18.64
CA ALA A 30 -18.58 -31.34 18.46
C ALA A 30 -20.05 -31.06 18.10
N GLU A 31 -20.54 -31.81 17.12
CA GLU A 31 -21.91 -32.29 16.84
C GLU A 31 -22.23 -32.13 15.35
N GLY A 32 -22.48 -33.28 14.72
CA GLY A 32 -22.33 -33.46 13.28
C GLY A 32 -23.54 -33.08 12.45
N GLU A 33 -23.28 -32.67 11.21
CA GLU A 33 -24.07 -33.03 10.04
C GLU A 33 -23.18 -32.87 8.79
N SER A 34 -23.43 -33.70 7.79
CA SER A 34 -22.69 -33.91 6.53
C SER A 34 -21.61 -32.90 6.15
N ALA A 35 -20.37 -33.38 6.02
CA ALA A 35 -19.32 -32.68 5.27
C ALA A 35 -19.79 -32.48 3.82
N GLU A 36 -20.26 -31.28 3.51
CA GLU A 36 -20.21 -30.78 2.14
C GLU A 36 -18.74 -30.82 1.70
N PRO A 37 -18.43 -31.19 0.45
CA PRO A 37 -17.04 -31.17 0.00
C PRO A 37 -16.53 -29.75 0.25
N GLU A 38 -15.52 -29.62 1.10
CA GLU A 38 -14.74 -28.40 1.20
C GLU A 38 -14.26 -28.16 -0.23
N ASN A 39 -14.90 -27.21 -0.90
CA ASN A 39 -14.45 -26.73 -2.18
C ASN A 39 -13.07 -26.20 -1.87
N GLU A 40 -12.03 -26.97 -2.22
CA GLU A 40 -10.67 -26.46 -2.36
C GLU A 40 -10.80 -25.41 -3.47
N GLU A 41 -11.25 -24.22 -3.08
CA GLU A 41 -11.11 -23.03 -3.91
C GLU A 41 -9.61 -22.91 -4.08
N GLU A 42 -9.11 -23.46 -5.18
CA GLU A 42 -7.81 -23.15 -5.72
C GLU A 42 -7.74 -21.62 -5.66
N GLU A 43 -6.99 -21.08 -4.70
CA GLU A 43 -6.78 -19.65 -4.60
C GLU A 43 -6.17 -19.24 -5.94
N GLU A 44 -7.00 -18.77 -6.88
CA GLU A 44 -6.53 -18.26 -8.15
C GLU A 44 -5.51 -17.19 -7.80
N GLU A 45 -4.22 -17.49 -7.99
CA GLU A 45 -3.14 -16.54 -7.68
C GLU A 45 -3.49 -15.24 -8.41
N GLU A 46 -3.90 -14.20 -7.67
CA GLU A 46 -4.35 -12.93 -8.26
C GLU A 46 -3.21 -12.40 -9.13
N LYS A 47 -3.43 -12.40 -10.44
CA LYS A 47 -2.40 -12.06 -11.41
C LYS A 47 -1.83 -10.68 -11.12
N ASP A 48 -0.52 -10.61 -10.88
CA ASP A 48 0.18 -9.35 -10.66
C ASP A 48 0.51 -8.64 -11.98
N TYR A 49 -0.03 -7.43 -12.15
CA TYR A 49 0.20 -6.59 -13.33
C TYR A 49 1.35 -5.59 -13.18
N SER A 50 1.90 -5.43 -11.97
CA SER A 50 2.83 -4.35 -11.63
C SER A 50 4.26 -4.54 -12.11
N GLY A 51 4.66 -5.79 -12.37
CA GLY A 51 6.02 -6.17 -12.76
C GLY A 51 7.08 -6.04 -11.66
N ILE A 52 6.69 -5.73 -10.42
CA ILE A 52 7.62 -5.64 -9.27
C ILE A 52 7.58 -6.91 -8.42
N PRO A 53 8.72 -7.34 -7.84
CA PRO A 53 8.73 -8.51 -6.96
C PRO A 53 7.80 -8.29 -5.75
N PRO A 54 7.24 -9.37 -5.18
CA PRO A 54 6.48 -9.28 -3.94
C PRO A 54 7.38 -8.78 -2.80
N VAL A 55 6.82 -7.99 -1.90
CA VAL A 55 7.53 -7.52 -0.71
C VAL A 55 7.71 -8.71 0.24
N PRO A 56 8.93 -8.98 0.75
CA PRO A 56 9.15 -10.09 1.67
C PRO A 56 8.38 -9.90 2.98
N VAL A 57 8.11 -11.00 3.68
CA VAL A 57 7.50 -10.96 5.02
C VAL A 57 8.38 -10.10 5.95
N ASN A 58 7.77 -9.16 6.68
CA ASN A 58 8.42 -8.11 7.47
C ASN A 58 9.15 -7.01 6.67
N GLY A 59 8.95 -6.93 5.36
CA GLY A 59 9.43 -5.83 4.53
C GLY A 59 8.61 -4.54 4.70
N PRO A 60 9.08 -3.41 4.13
CA PRO A 60 8.36 -2.15 4.16
C PRO A 60 7.07 -2.27 3.33
N SER A 61 5.92 -2.15 4.00
CA SER A 61 4.62 -2.18 3.32
C SER A 61 4.31 -0.85 2.63
N ILE A 62 4.57 0.27 3.32
CA ILE A 62 4.22 1.63 2.90
C ILE A 62 5.38 2.56 3.26
N TYR A 63 5.69 3.49 2.37
CA TYR A 63 6.73 4.52 2.57
C TYR A 63 6.14 5.85 3.04
N PRO A 64 6.93 6.74 3.69
CA PRO A 64 6.44 8.02 4.20
C PRO A 64 5.70 8.88 3.16
N ILE A 65 6.16 8.88 1.90
CA ILE A 65 5.53 9.63 0.82
C ILE A 65 4.10 9.15 0.50
N HIS A 66 3.85 7.84 0.61
CA HIS A 66 2.51 7.28 0.41
C HIS A 66 1.58 7.69 1.55
N ALA A 67 2.06 7.61 2.79
CA ALA A 67 1.31 8.07 3.95
C ALA A 67 0.97 9.57 3.83
N ALA A 68 1.94 10.39 3.43
CA ALA A 68 1.76 11.82 3.17
C ALA A 68 0.95 12.13 1.89
N SER A 69 0.64 11.15 1.05
CA SER A 69 -0.21 11.31 -0.14
C SER A 69 -1.63 10.78 0.08
N GLY A 70 -1.93 10.22 1.27
CA GLY A 70 -3.25 9.75 1.65
C GLY A 70 -3.49 8.26 1.45
N VAL A 71 -2.49 7.41 1.67
CA VAL A 71 -2.67 5.95 1.71
C VAL A 71 -3.89 5.55 2.57
N GLY A 72 -4.72 4.62 2.07
CA GLY A 72 -5.89 4.13 2.81
C GLY A 72 -7.09 5.09 2.82
N TYR A 73 -7.02 6.21 2.10
CA TYR A 73 -8.18 7.07 1.86
C TYR A 73 -9.37 6.26 1.30
N GLY A 74 -10.57 6.53 1.80
CA GLY A 74 -11.81 5.86 1.36
C GLY A 74 -11.99 4.41 1.80
N GLN A 75 -11.03 3.79 2.50
CA GLN A 75 -11.14 2.39 2.93
C GLN A 75 -11.88 2.20 4.26
N SER A 76 -12.04 3.24 5.09
CA SER A 76 -12.80 3.17 6.36
C SER A 76 -14.04 4.06 6.33
N PHE A 77 -15.06 3.67 7.09
CA PHE A 77 -16.31 4.43 7.23
C PHE A 77 -16.10 5.89 7.68
N ALA A 78 -14.98 6.18 8.37
CA ALA A 78 -14.62 7.52 8.83
C ALA A 78 -13.74 8.30 7.83
N ALA A 79 -12.97 7.63 6.97
CA ALA A 79 -12.03 8.27 6.05
C ALA A 79 -12.71 9.07 4.92
N ASN A 80 -13.98 8.81 4.64
CA ASN A 80 -14.77 9.57 3.65
C ASN A 80 -15.02 11.04 4.06
N ALA A 81 -14.82 11.40 5.33
CA ALA A 81 -15.11 12.75 5.83
C ALA A 81 -13.93 13.74 5.62
N HIS A 82 -12.70 13.25 5.44
CA HIS A 82 -11.53 14.11 5.20
C HIS A 82 -11.36 14.42 3.70
N ARG A 83 -12.39 15.01 3.08
CA ARG A 83 -12.29 15.60 1.74
C ARG A 83 -11.01 16.42 1.64
N HIS A 84 -10.36 16.43 0.46
CA HIS A 84 -9.28 17.35 0.10
C HIS A 84 -9.39 18.65 0.91
N VAL A 85 -8.48 18.80 1.87
CA VAL A 85 -8.29 20.02 2.61
C VAL A 85 -7.25 20.79 1.81
N PRO A 86 -7.60 21.95 1.24
CA PRO A 86 -6.63 22.81 0.57
C PRO A 86 -5.41 23.00 1.47
N ASP A 87 -4.22 22.93 0.89
CA ASP A 87 -2.93 23.04 1.60
C ASP A 87 -2.56 21.88 2.55
N SER A 88 -3.30 20.77 2.59
CA SER A 88 -3.01 19.71 3.59
C SER A 88 -1.86 18.79 3.21
N TRP A 89 -1.96 18.08 2.09
CA TRP A 89 -1.03 16.99 1.74
C TRP A 89 0.20 17.49 0.99
N LEU A 90 0.02 18.51 0.14
CA LEU A 90 1.08 19.05 -0.70
C LEU A 90 2.31 19.54 0.10
N PRO A 91 2.18 20.28 1.23
CA PRO A 91 3.35 20.69 2.00
C PRO A 91 4.15 19.51 2.58
N ALA A 92 3.46 18.45 3.01
CA ALA A 92 4.12 17.25 3.54
C ALA A 92 4.87 16.50 2.43
N VAL A 93 4.26 16.32 1.27
CA VAL A 93 4.91 15.68 0.11
C VAL A 93 6.08 16.52 -0.40
N LYS A 94 5.92 17.85 -0.47
CA LYS A 94 7.01 18.79 -0.79
C LYS A 94 8.20 18.61 0.14
N PHE A 95 7.97 18.62 1.44
CA PHE A 95 9.03 18.41 2.43
C PHE A 95 9.73 17.06 2.23
N LEU A 96 8.97 15.98 2.00
CA LEU A 96 9.54 14.65 1.81
C LEU A 96 10.43 14.58 0.57
N ILE A 97 10.01 15.16 -0.56
CA ILE A 97 10.78 15.14 -1.80
C ILE A 97 11.98 16.10 -1.73
N GLU A 98 11.75 17.34 -1.30
CA GLU A 98 12.74 18.41 -1.40
C GLU A 98 13.78 18.38 -0.26
N GLU A 99 13.35 18.10 0.96
CA GLU A 99 14.22 18.15 2.15
C GLU A 99 14.68 16.76 2.59
N ALA A 100 13.79 15.75 2.54
CA ALA A 100 14.12 14.39 2.97
C ALA A 100 14.63 13.49 1.83
N GLY A 101 14.61 13.96 0.57
CA GLY A 101 15.11 13.21 -0.58
C GLY A 101 14.30 11.96 -0.91
N ALA A 102 12.99 11.96 -0.63
CA ALA A 102 12.11 10.85 -0.95
C ALA A 102 12.04 10.64 -2.47
N GLU A 103 12.14 9.38 -2.89
CA GLU A 103 11.91 8.98 -4.27
C GLU A 103 10.43 9.18 -4.65
N VAL A 104 10.19 9.81 -5.79
CA VAL A 104 8.85 10.23 -6.24
C VAL A 104 8.00 9.03 -6.66
N ASP A 105 8.60 8.10 -7.41
CA ASP A 105 7.92 6.92 -7.98
C ASP A 105 8.13 5.64 -7.18
N ILE A 106 8.57 5.76 -5.92
CA ILE A 106 8.64 4.61 -5.02
C ILE A 106 7.26 3.96 -4.90
N ARG A 107 7.23 2.62 -4.87
CA ARG A 107 5.99 1.84 -4.95
C ARG A 107 5.73 1.10 -3.65
N ASP A 108 4.51 1.19 -3.13
CA ASP A 108 4.09 0.47 -1.92
C ASP A 108 3.84 -1.03 -2.17
N VAL A 109 3.37 -1.75 -1.15
CA VAL A 109 3.08 -3.19 -1.23
C VAL A 109 2.04 -3.54 -2.31
N ASN A 110 1.13 -2.63 -2.64
CA ASN A 110 0.13 -2.79 -3.71
C ASN A 110 0.63 -2.24 -5.06
N ALA A 111 1.91 -1.87 -5.10
CA ALA A 111 2.59 -1.24 -6.21
C ALA A 111 2.01 0.12 -6.61
N TYR A 112 1.32 0.80 -5.70
CA TYR A 112 0.87 2.19 -5.89
C TYR A 112 2.03 3.14 -5.67
N THR A 113 2.00 4.26 -6.38
CA THR A 113 2.87 5.43 -6.16
C THR A 113 2.12 6.53 -5.41
N ALA A 114 2.81 7.59 -5.00
CA ALA A 114 2.18 8.80 -4.47
C ALA A 114 1.08 9.36 -5.41
N LEU A 115 1.27 9.25 -6.72
CA LEU A 115 0.32 9.73 -7.74
C LEU A 115 -1.01 8.96 -7.71
N HIS A 116 -0.98 7.64 -7.48
CA HIS A 116 -2.18 6.83 -7.35
C HIS A 116 -3.05 7.28 -6.16
N HIS A 117 -2.40 7.58 -5.03
CA HIS A 117 -3.09 8.04 -3.83
C HIS A 117 -3.67 9.45 -4.03
N ALA A 118 -2.93 10.36 -4.68
CA ALA A 118 -3.42 11.68 -5.06
C ALA A 118 -4.65 11.61 -6.00
N ALA A 119 -4.60 10.74 -7.02
CA ALA A 119 -5.69 10.51 -7.96
C ALA A 119 -6.96 9.98 -7.28
N SER A 120 -6.81 9.05 -6.32
CA SER A 120 -7.94 8.51 -5.54
C SER A 120 -8.71 9.54 -4.69
N ARG A 121 -8.13 10.73 -4.53
CA ARG A 121 -8.69 11.85 -3.75
C ARG A 121 -9.13 13.01 -4.63
N GLY A 122 -8.89 12.96 -5.94
CA GLY A 122 -9.09 14.08 -6.86
C GLY A 122 -8.18 15.27 -6.56
N ASP A 123 -6.96 15.02 -6.08
CA ASP A 123 -6.02 16.06 -5.65
C ASP A 123 -5.15 16.53 -6.82
N ASP A 124 -5.76 17.29 -7.73
CA ASP A 124 -5.13 17.75 -8.97
C ASP A 124 -3.86 18.58 -8.73
N GLU A 125 -3.84 19.36 -7.65
CA GLU A 125 -2.66 20.17 -7.27
C GLU A 125 -1.47 19.28 -6.93
N LEU A 126 -1.69 18.24 -6.12
CA LEU A 126 -0.65 17.28 -5.77
C LEU A 126 -0.21 16.44 -6.99
N ILE A 127 -1.15 16.06 -7.86
CA ILE A 127 -0.85 15.34 -9.11
C ILE A 127 0.10 16.18 -9.96
N MET A 128 -0.24 17.45 -10.21
CA MET A 128 0.60 18.34 -11.01
C MET A 128 1.98 18.51 -10.41
N TYR A 129 2.08 18.71 -9.10
CA TYR A 129 3.38 18.81 -8.42
C TYR A 129 4.22 17.55 -8.55
N LEU A 130 3.64 16.36 -8.35
CA LEU A 130 4.36 15.09 -8.49
C LEU A 130 4.89 14.90 -9.92
N VAL A 131 4.07 15.23 -10.93
CA VAL A 131 4.48 15.17 -12.35
C VAL A 131 5.59 16.18 -12.66
N GLU A 132 5.53 17.40 -12.11
CA GLU A 132 6.62 18.38 -12.22
C GLU A 132 7.93 17.88 -11.59
N ARG A 133 7.84 17.00 -10.57
CA ARG A 133 8.98 16.32 -9.95
C ARG A 133 9.40 15.03 -10.67
N GLY A 134 8.78 14.70 -11.80
CA GLY A 134 9.15 13.59 -12.66
C GLY A 134 8.40 12.28 -12.39
N ALA A 135 7.27 12.32 -11.68
CA ALA A 135 6.45 11.13 -11.47
C ALA A 135 5.95 10.53 -12.78
N ASP A 136 6.06 9.21 -12.92
CA ASP A 136 5.52 8.46 -14.05
C ASP A 136 4.01 8.19 -13.87
N VAL A 137 3.22 8.83 -14.74
CA VAL A 137 1.75 8.71 -14.74
C VAL A 137 1.25 7.37 -15.27
N THR A 138 2.12 6.59 -15.93
CA THR A 138 1.77 5.34 -16.63
C THR A 138 1.88 4.10 -15.74
N VAL A 139 2.36 4.26 -14.50
CA VAL A 139 2.53 3.16 -13.54
C VAL A 139 1.17 2.49 -13.24
N VAL A 140 1.19 1.16 -13.10
CA VAL A 140 0.00 0.33 -12.83
C VAL A 140 0.15 -0.48 -11.55
N SER A 141 -0.87 -0.50 -10.68
CA SER A 141 -0.87 -1.28 -9.43
C SER A 141 -0.75 -2.79 -9.65
N ARG A 142 -0.59 -3.58 -8.57
CA ARG A 142 -0.63 -5.05 -8.66
C ARG A 142 -1.93 -5.58 -9.25
N LYS A 143 -3.05 -4.86 -9.06
CA LYS A 143 -4.37 -5.17 -9.64
C LYS A 143 -4.58 -4.59 -11.05
N GLY A 144 -3.52 -4.00 -11.63
CA GLY A 144 -3.54 -3.38 -12.94
C GLY A 144 -4.42 -2.14 -13.00
N GLN A 145 -4.53 -1.39 -11.90
CA GLN A 145 -5.19 -0.08 -11.90
C GLN A 145 -4.16 0.96 -12.31
N THR A 146 -4.51 1.79 -13.30
CA THR A 146 -3.72 2.96 -13.66
C THR A 146 -4.00 4.12 -12.70
N THR A 147 -3.22 5.19 -12.81
CA THR A 147 -3.45 6.40 -12.04
C THR A 147 -4.82 7.03 -12.38
N ALA A 148 -5.23 7.02 -13.65
CA ALA A 148 -6.58 7.45 -14.05
C ALA A 148 -7.70 6.54 -13.50
N ASP A 149 -7.48 5.22 -13.41
CA ASP A 149 -8.45 4.31 -12.79
C ASP A 149 -8.69 4.66 -11.32
N MET A 150 -7.66 5.13 -10.61
CA MET A 150 -7.80 5.57 -9.21
C MET A 150 -8.70 6.80 -9.08
N ALA A 151 -8.77 7.67 -10.08
CA ALA A 151 -9.68 8.81 -10.05
C ALA A 151 -11.16 8.43 -10.31
N ASN A 152 -11.44 7.24 -10.86
CA ASN A 152 -12.81 6.76 -11.06
C ASN A 152 -13.50 6.32 -9.75
N GLY A 153 -12.81 6.25 -8.62
CA GLY A 153 -13.39 5.70 -7.38
C GLY A 153 -13.12 4.20 -7.25
N PRO A 154 -11.90 3.81 -6.82
CA PRO A 154 -11.52 2.41 -6.62
C PRO A 154 -12.20 1.79 -5.40
N GLN A 155 -12.95 2.57 -4.61
CA GLN A 155 -13.78 2.08 -3.50
C GLN A 155 -15.25 2.40 -3.75
N GLN A 156 -16.15 1.50 -3.34
CA GLN A 156 -17.60 1.52 -3.61
C GLN A 156 -18.34 2.83 -3.28
N ARG A 157 -17.77 3.73 -2.46
CA ARG A 157 -18.47 4.91 -1.91
C ARG A 157 -17.83 6.25 -2.26
N THR A 158 -16.79 6.26 -3.10
CA THR A 158 -16.14 7.48 -3.57
C THR A 158 -16.63 7.77 -4.99
N PRO A 159 -17.37 8.87 -5.25
CA PRO A 159 -17.78 9.19 -6.61
C PRO A 159 -16.55 9.47 -7.49
N PRO A 160 -16.65 9.22 -8.81
CA PRO A 160 -15.54 9.49 -9.73
C PRO A 160 -15.20 10.99 -9.79
N TYR A 161 -13.91 11.29 -9.83
CA TYR A 161 -13.36 12.63 -10.04
C TYR A 161 -13.13 12.87 -11.53
N LEU A 162 -14.18 13.27 -12.25
CA LEU A 162 -14.14 13.38 -13.72
C LEU A 162 -13.10 14.37 -14.24
N GLU A 163 -12.88 15.47 -13.53
CA GLU A 163 -11.84 16.46 -13.88
C GLU A 163 -10.44 15.87 -13.76
N THR A 164 -10.18 15.16 -12.66
CA THR A 164 -8.92 14.44 -12.41
C THR A 164 -8.68 13.32 -13.41
N VAL A 165 -9.71 12.57 -13.79
CA VAL A 165 -9.62 11.54 -14.85
C VAL A 165 -9.16 12.18 -16.15
N ALA A 166 -9.83 13.27 -16.58
CA ALA A 166 -9.48 13.97 -17.81
C ALA A 166 -8.06 14.58 -17.76
N LEU A 167 -7.65 15.07 -16.59
CA LEU A 167 -6.29 15.56 -16.36
C LEU A 167 -5.26 14.43 -16.55
N LEU A 168 -5.45 13.29 -15.90
CA LEU A 168 -4.53 12.15 -15.98
C LEU A 168 -4.49 11.54 -17.39
N GLU A 169 -5.62 11.47 -18.08
CA GLU A 169 -5.67 11.08 -19.50
C GLU A 169 -4.84 12.04 -20.37
N LYS A 170 -4.99 13.34 -20.15
CA LYS A 170 -4.20 14.36 -20.88
C LYS A 170 -2.70 14.26 -20.57
N LEU A 171 -2.34 13.84 -19.36
CA LEU A 171 -0.95 13.62 -18.95
C LEU A 171 -0.38 12.30 -19.48
N GLY A 172 -1.20 11.39 -19.99
CA GLY A 172 -0.78 10.14 -20.63
C GLY A 172 -1.16 8.86 -19.90
N SER A 173 -1.89 8.93 -18.78
CA SER A 173 -2.45 7.74 -18.14
C SER A 173 -3.59 7.15 -18.99
N THR A 174 -3.60 5.84 -19.15
CA THR A 174 -4.75 5.14 -19.77
C THR A 174 -5.88 5.01 -18.74
N ASN A 175 -7.13 5.27 -19.14
CA ASN A 175 -8.32 5.03 -18.32
C ASN A 175 -8.96 3.71 -18.75
N ASN A 176 -8.92 2.70 -17.88
CA ASN A 176 -9.50 1.38 -18.18
C ASN A 176 -10.98 1.30 -17.74
N HIS A 177 -11.56 2.39 -17.27
CA HIS A 177 -12.93 2.47 -16.77
C HIS A 177 -13.23 1.48 -15.63
N LYS A 178 -12.23 1.14 -14.81
CA LYS A 178 -12.35 0.25 -13.64
C LYS A 178 -12.97 0.97 -12.43
N CYS A 179 -14.14 1.55 -12.63
CA CYS A 179 -14.90 2.21 -11.57
C CYS A 179 -15.65 1.18 -10.72
N VAL A 180 -15.57 1.26 -9.39
CA VAL A 180 -16.27 0.34 -8.48
C VAL A 180 -17.62 0.91 -8.01
N SER A 181 -17.78 2.24 -8.04
CA SER A 181 -18.99 2.97 -7.63
C SER A 181 -19.88 3.43 -8.78
N CYS A 182 -19.42 3.26 -10.02
CA CYS A 182 -20.21 3.37 -11.23
C CYS A 182 -20.90 2.01 -11.45
#